data_AF-A0AAW8T0W1-F1
#
_entry.id   AF-A0AAW8T0W1-F1
#
_cell.length_a   1.000
_cell.length_b   1.000
_cell.length_c   1.000
_cell.angle_alpha   90.00
_cell.angle_beta   90.00
_cell.angle_gamma   90.00
#
_symmetry.space_group_name_H-M   'P 1'
#
loop_
_entity.id
_entity.type
_entity.pdbx_description
1 polymer ?
#
loop_
_entity_poly.entity_id
_entity_poly.type
_entity_poly.pdbx_seq_one_letter_code
_entity_poly.pdbx_strand_id
1 'polypeptide(L)' 'MNKGIADIAKIQQILEQSTAKELSTNTGISLSNIKKWKSGERSIERMNLTDAIKLTDYANRNLSAEIVTWRE' A
#
# COMPACT_ATOMS: atom_id res chain seq x y z
N MET A 1 15.58 -2.94 7.87
CA MET A 1 14.21 -3.15 7.35
C MET A 1 13.28 -3.25 8.54
N ASN A 2 12.38 -2.28 8.75
CA ASN A 2 11.39 -2.32 9.82
C ASN A 2 10.30 -3.35 9.48
N LYS A 3 10.55 -4.63 9.77
CA LYS A 3 9.58 -5.71 9.55
C LYS A 3 8.45 -5.54 10.57
N GLY A 4 7.25 -5.22 10.10
CA GLY A 4 6.03 -5.21 10.94
C GLY A 4 5.31 -3.88 11.11
N ILE A 5 5.71 -2.81 10.40
CA ILE A 5 4.99 -1.54 10.46
C ILE A 5 3.90 -1.52 9.38
N ALA A 6 2.67 -1.19 9.79
CA ALA A 6 1.58 -0.85 8.89
C ALA A 6 1.41 0.68 8.87
N ASP A 7 1.39 1.27 7.67
CA ASP A 7 1.27 2.69 7.45
C ASP A 7 0.06 2.97 6.54
N ILE A 8 -1.05 3.42 7.13
CA ILE A 8 -2.32 3.64 6.44
C ILE A 8 -2.17 4.68 5.31
N ALA A 9 -1.39 5.73 5.52
CA ALA A 9 -1.20 6.78 4.52
C ALA A 9 -0.50 6.22 3.28
N LYS A 10 0.56 5.45 3.47
CA LYS A 10 1.27 4.77 2.38
C LYS A 10 0.39 3.74 1.67
N ILE A 11 -0.39 2.97 2.43
CA ILE A 11 -1.33 2.00 1.88
C ILE A 11 -2.35 2.71 0.98
N GLN A 12 -2.93 3.81 1.45
CA GLN A 12 -3.88 4.58 0.67
C GLN A 12 -3.25 5.14 -0.61
N GLN A 13 -2.04 5.69 -0.52
CA GLN A 13 -1.31 6.22 -1.66
C GLN A 13 -1.07 5.15 -2.75
N ILE A 14 -0.61 3.95 -2.40
CA ILE A 14 -0.41 2.88 -3.41
C ILE A 14 -1.72 2.30 -3.91
N LEU A 15 -2.77 2.28 -3.08
CA LEU A 15 -4.11 1.87 -3.52
C LEU A 15 -4.68 2.86 -4.52
N GLU A 16 -4.26 4.11 -4.53
CA GLU A 16 -4.66 5.08 -5.55
C GLU A 16 -3.77 4.98 -6.81
N GLN A 17 -2.45 4.87 -6.64
CA GLN A 17 -1.46 4.95 -7.72
C GLN A 17 -1.27 3.65 -8.53
N SER A 18 -1.34 2.49 -7.88
CA SER A 18 -1.03 1.20 -8.52
C SER A 18 -2.29 0.45 -8.98
N THR A 19 -2.14 -0.38 -10.00
CA THR A 19 -3.27 -1.22 -10.47
C THR A 19 -3.54 -2.38 -9.50
N ALA A 20 -4.79 -2.85 -9.42
CA ALA A 20 -5.12 -3.99 -8.56
C ALA A 20 -4.34 -5.27 -8.94
N LYS A 21 -4.08 -5.45 -10.24
CA LYS A 21 -3.30 -6.57 -10.76
C LYS A 21 -1.85 -6.52 -10.28
N GLU A 22 -1.22 -5.36 -10.43
CA GLU A 22 0.15 -5.12 -9.98
C GLU A 22 0.32 -5.34 -8.48
N LEU A 23 -0.57 -4.75 -7.68
CA LEU A 23 -0.57 -4.95 -6.23
C LEU A 23 -0.73 -6.43 -5.89
N SER A 24 -1.63 -7.15 -6.56
CA SER A 24 -1.86 -8.58 -6.29
C SER A 24 -0.62 -9.42 -6.60
N THR A 25 0.00 -9.19 -7.76
CA THR A 25 1.21 -9.89 -8.19
C THR A 25 2.40 -9.65 -7.25
N ASN A 26 2.59 -8.41 -6.78
CA ASN A 26 3.77 -8.06 -5.98
C ASN A 26 3.61 -8.27 -4.47
N THR A 27 2.39 -8.22 -3.94
CA THR A 27 2.13 -8.39 -2.50
C THR A 27 1.69 -9.81 -2.13
N GLY A 28 1.26 -10.61 -3.12
CA GLY A 28 0.62 -11.91 -2.89
C GLY A 28 -0.76 -11.81 -2.23
N ILE A 29 -1.37 -10.62 -2.19
CA ILE A 29 -2.76 -10.44 -1.74
C ILE A 29 -3.70 -10.76 -2.92
N SER A 30 -4.87 -11.33 -2.61
CA SER A 30 -5.84 -11.66 -3.65
C SER A 30 -6.31 -10.42 -4.40
N LEU A 31 -6.45 -10.55 -5.72
CA LEU A 31 -6.95 -9.48 -6.59
C LEU A 31 -8.33 -8.97 -6.14
N SER A 32 -9.18 -9.88 -5.65
CA SER A 32 -10.51 -9.55 -5.11
C SER A 32 -10.41 -8.62 -3.91
N ASN A 33 -9.55 -8.93 -2.92
CA ASN A 33 -9.40 -8.10 -1.72
C ASN A 33 -8.88 -6.70 -2.08
N ILE A 34 -7.88 -6.61 -2.97
CA ILE A 34 -7.34 -5.32 -3.41
C ILE A 34 -8.43 -4.48 -4.11
N LYS A 35 -9.25 -5.10 -4.97
CA LYS A 35 -10.37 -4.41 -5.62
C LYS A 35 -11.36 -3.84 -4.60
N LYS A 36 -11.67 -4.58 -3.53
CA LYS A 36 -12.58 -4.13 -2.47
C LYS A 36 -12.06 -2.93 -1.69
N TRP A 37 -10.76 -2.86 -1.45
CA TRP A 37 -10.16 -1.69 -0.82
C TRP A 37 -10.10 -0.50 -1.78
N LYS A 38 -9.72 -0.73 -3.05
CA LYS A 38 -9.72 0.33 -4.08
C LYS A 38 -11.11 0.90 -4.36
N SER A 39 -12.15 0.08 -4.33
CA SER A 39 -13.53 0.53 -4.56
C SER A 39 -14.18 1.17 -3.32
N GLY A 40 -13.56 1.06 -2.16
CA GLY A 40 -14.16 1.46 -0.89
C GLY A 40 -15.24 0.50 -0.36
N GLU A 41 -15.52 -0.63 -1.03
CA GLU A 41 -16.43 -1.68 -0.51
C GLU A 41 -15.97 -2.16 0.88
N ARG A 42 -14.66 -2.18 1.10
CA ARG A 42 -14.05 -2.51 2.39
C ARG A 42 -13.15 -1.35 2.84
N SER A 43 -13.38 -0.86 4.07
CA SER A 43 -12.48 0.13 4.69
C SER A 43 -11.08 -0.45 4.87
N ILE A 44 -10.07 0.38 4.55
CA ILE A 44 -8.65 0.10 4.77
C ILE A 44 -8.31 -0.02 6.27
N GLU A 45 -9.08 0.61 7.14
CA GLU A 45 -8.89 0.55 8.60
C GLU A 45 -9.27 -0.82 9.17
N ARG A 46 -10.09 -1.58 8.43
CA ARG A 46 -10.51 -2.95 8.76
C ARG A 46 -9.64 -4.02 8.06
N MET A 47 -8.49 -3.61 7.54
CA MET A 47 -7.51 -4.51 6.94
C MET A 47 -6.83 -5.35 8.03
N ASN A 48 -6.52 -6.61 7.75
CA ASN A 48 -5.72 -7.41 8.67
C ASN A 48 -4.26 -6.91 8.65
N LEU A 49 -3.56 -7.07 9.77
CA LEU A 49 -2.20 -6.56 9.94
C LEU A 49 -1.23 -7.14 8.89
N THR A 50 -1.38 -8.41 8.52
CA THR A 50 -0.51 -9.07 7.54
C THR A 50 -0.60 -8.41 6.16
N ASP A 51 -1.81 -8.14 5.67
CA ASP A 51 -2.03 -7.49 4.39
C ASP A 51 -1.60 -6.01 4.44
N ALA A 52 -1.82 -5.34 5.57
CA ALA A 52 -1.39 -3.96 5.78
C ALA A 52 0.14 -3.83 5.75
N ILE A 53 0.88 -4.75 6.39
CA ILE A 53 2.34 -4.80 6.33
C ILE A 53 2.82 -5.04 4.91
N LYS A 54 2.23 -6.00 4.18
CA LYS A 54 2.60 -6.30 2.79
C LYS A 54 2.42 -5.09 1.87
N LEU A 55 1.31 -4.37 2.00
CA LEU A 55 1.05 -3.16 1.24
C LEU A 55 2.02 -2.03 1.64
N THR A 56 2.30 -1.87 2.92
CA THR A 56 3.30 -0.90 3.40
C THR A 56 4.70 -1.21 2.88
N ASP A 57 5.10 -2.49 2.86
CA ASP A 57 6.38 -2.93 2.31
C ASP A 57 6.47 -2.69 0.80
N TYR A 58 5.38 -2.92 0.06
CA TYR A 58 5.31 -2.56 -1.35
C TYR A 58 5.43 -1.04 -1.53
N ALA A 59 4.73 -0.25 -0.72
CA ALA A 59 4.82 1.20 -0.76
C ALA A 59 6.25 1.69 -0.49
N ASN A 60 6.93 1.18 0.53
CA ASN A 60 8.30 1.56 0.85
C ASN A 60 9.32 1.25 -0.26
N ARG A 61 9.01 0.28 -1.14
CA ARG A 61 9.87 -0.08 -2.29
C ARG A 61 9.59 0.77 -3.52
N ASN A 62 8.37 1.27 -3.68
CA ASN A 62 7.90 1.87 -4.93
C ASN A 62 7.58 3.38 -4.80
N LEU A 63 7.29 3.86 -3.60
CA LEU A 63 7.22 5.28 -3.31
C LEU A 63 8.66 5.76 -3.11
N SER A 64 9.25 6.33 -4.16
CA SER A 64 10.49 7.09 -4.03
C SER A 64 10.31 8.13 -2.94
N ALA A 65 11.28 8.24 -2.02
CA ALA A 65 11.31 9.34 -1.08
C ALA A 65 11.14 10.65 -1.86
N GLU A 66 10.14 11.46 -1.51
CA GLU A 66 10.04 12.83 -2.01
C GLU A 66 11.37 13.52 -1.70
N ILE A 67 12.17 13.78 -2.74
CA ILE A 67 13.36 14.62 -2.59
C ILE A 67 12.85 16.05 -2.53
N VAL A 68 12.50 16.51 -1.33
CA VAL A 68 12.28 17.93 -1.07
C VAL A 68 13.65 18.60 -1.05
N THR A 69 14.04 19.21 -2.16
CA THR A 69 15.19 20.11 -2.19
C THR A 69 14.76 21.43 -1.57
N TRP A 70 15.20 21.69 -0.34
CA TRP A 70 15.11 23.02 0.24
C TRP A 70 16.11 23.92 -0.51
N ARG A 71 15.59 24.94 -1.20
CA ARG A 71 16.42 26.04 -1.71
C ARG A 71 16.48 27.09 -0.60
N GLU A 72 17.67 27.29 -0.06
CA GLU A 72 18.01 28.43 0.80
C GLU A 72 18.01 29.74 0.00
#